data_AF-A0A955R367-F1
#
_entry.id   AF-A0A955R367-F1
#
_cell.length_a   1.000
_cell.length_b   1.000
_cell.length_c   1.000
_cell.angle_alpha   90.00
_cell.angle_beta   90.00
_cell.angle_gamma   90.00
#
_symmetry.space_group_name_H-M   'P 1'
#
loop_
_entity.id
_entity.type
_entity.pdbx_description
1 polymer ?
#
loop_
_entity_poly.entity_id
_entity_poly.type
_entity_poly.pdbx_seq_one_letter_code
_entity_poly.pdbx_strand_id
1 'polypeptide(L)'
;MSPFKFILLIIVTLIVVVFAVKNMELVEVSFYDFYLNSHNIKVPLLVVILGSMAFGFSIAWLSGWMLQIRLKALIHRKDKTIEELQSKLNEYKPKPPPGKTLEAGDFPKDPT
;
A
#
# COMPACT_ATOMS: atom_id res chain seq x y z
N MET A 1 -4.25 -0.13 18.95
CA MET A 1 -3.34 -1.31 19.02
C MET A 1 -3.47 -1.91 20.42
N SER A 2 -3.63 -3.22 20.54
CA SER A 2 -3.79 -3.85 21.87
C SER A 2 -2.48 -3.73 22.66
N PRO A 3 -2.51 -3.36 23.97
CA PRO A 3 -1.31 -3.22 24.80
C PRO A 3 -0.48 -4.51 24.86
N PHE A 4 -1.12 -5.67 24.71
CA PHE A 4 -0.44 -6.96 24.61
C PHE A 4 0.57 -7.03 23.44
N LYS A 5 0.25 -6.43 22.29
CA LYS A 5 1.16 -6.37 21.13
C LYS A 5 2.41 -5.55 21.45
N PHE A 6 2.28 -4.53 22.29
CA PHE A 6 3.39 -3.65 22.67
C PHE A 6 4.34 -4.34 23.65
N ILE A 7 3.80 -5.02 24.67
CA ILE A 7 4.59 -5.84 25.61
C ILE A 7 5.34 -6.95 24.85
N LEU A 8 4.65 -7.66 23.94
CA LEU A 8 5.26 -8.71 23.14
C LEU A 8 6.42 -8.15 22.30
N LEU A 9 6.22 -6.99 21.67
CA LEU A 9 7.25 -6.34 20.84
C LEU A 9 8.47 -5.96 21.69
N ILE A 10 8.27 -5.39 22.88
CA ILE A 10 9.38 -5.06 23.80
C ILE A 10 10.17 -6.32 24.17
N ILE A 11 9.50 -7.42 24.53
CA ILE A 11 10.17 -8.68 24.90
C ILE A 11 10.99 -9.22 23.72
N VAL A 12 10.41 -9.25 22.52
CA VAL A 12 11.12 -9.69 21.31
C VAL A 12 12.33 -8.80 21.02
N THR A 13 12.17 -7.48 21.09
CA THR A 13 13.27 -6.53 20.93
C THR A 13 14.39 -6.79 21.94
N LEU A 14 14.05 -7.05 23.20
CA LEU A 14 15.02 -7.31 24.25
C LEU A 14 15.81 -8.61 24.00
N ILE A 15 15.13 -9.66 23.55
CA ILE A 15 15.76 -10.93 23.13
C ILE A 15 16.73 -10.70 21.97
N VAL A 16 16.32 -9.93 20.95
CA VAL A 16 17.18 -9.60 19.80
C VAL A 16 18.42 -8.83 20.24
N VAL A 17 18.28 -7.85 21.13
CA VAL A 17 19.42 -7.07 21.66
C VAL A 17 20.38 -7.96 22.43
N VAL A 18 19.88 -8.81 23.34
CA VAL A 18 20.74 -9.73 24.11
C VAL A 18 21.43 -10.73 23.19
N PHE A 19 20.70 -11.28 22.22
CA PHE A 19 21.26 -12.21 21.24
C PHE A 19 22.32 -11.53 20.37
N ALA A 20 22.14 -10.25 20.02
CA ALA A 20 23.12 -9.46 19.29
C ALA A 20 24.40 -9.21 20.10
N VAL A 21 24.27 -8.82 21.37
CA VAL A 21 25.41 -8.59 22.27
C VAL A 21 26.16 -9.90 22.54
N LYS A 22 25.45 -11.02 22.72
CA LYS A 22 26.06 -12.32 23.00
C LYS A 22 26.70 -12.97 21.76
N ASN A 23 26.14 -12.74 20.57
CA ASN A 23 26.72 -13.18 19.30
C ASN A 23 27.58 -12.07 18.66
N MET A 24 28.23 -11.22 19.47
CA MET A 24 29.31 -10.30 19.03
C MET A 24 30.60 -11.06 18.66
N GLU A 25 30.47 -12.26 18.10
CA GLU A 25 31.59 -12.93 17.46
C GLU A 25 31.97 -12.11 16.22
N LEU A 26 33.16 -11.52 16.28
CA LEU A 26 33.66 -10.59 15.28
C LEU A 26 34.08 -11.37 14.05
N VAL A 27 33.31 -11.23 12.98
CA VAL A 27 33.70 -11.74 11.67
C VAL A 27 34.42 -10.63 10.92
N GLU A 28 35.56 -10.96 10.33
CA GLU A 28 36.27 -10.06 9.43
C GLU A 28 35.52 -10.01 8.11
N VAL A 29 34.93 -8.85 7.81
CA VAL A 29 34.31 -8.60 6.53
C VAL A 29 35.20 -7.64 5.76
N SER A 30 35.78 -8.14 4.68
CA SER A 30 36.53 -7.33 3.72
C SER A 30 35.55 -6.68 2.76
N PHE A 31 35.33 -5.38 2.92
CA PHE A 31 34.57 -4.58 1.96
C PHE A 31 35.53 -3.95 0.96
N TYR A 32 35.18 -4.06 -0.33
CA TYR A 32 35.85 -3.29 -1.38
C TYR A 32 35.06 -2.00 -1.58
N ASP A 33 35.72 -0.87 -1.44
CA ASP A 33 35.14 0.43 -1.77
C ASP A 33 35.01 0.62 -3.30
N PHE A 34 34.37 1.70 -3.75
CA PHE A 34 34.27 2.09 -5.17
C PHE A 34 35.64 2.22 -5.85
N TYR A 35 36.70 2.52 -5.08
CA TYR A 35 38.08 2.57 -5.54
C TYR A 35 38.84 1.24 -5.38
N LEU A 36 38.15 0.13 -5.09
CA LEU A 36 38.70 -1.21 -4.86
C LEU A 36 39.73 -1.30 -3.71
N ASN A 37 39.74 -0.32 -2.81
CA ASN A 37 40.53 -0.40 -1.58
C ASN A 37 39.85 -1.36 -0.60
N SER A 38 40.60 -2.36 -0.13
CA SER A 38 40.11 -3.33 0.85
C SER A 38 40.10 -2.71 2.24
N HIS A 39 38.91 -2.48 2.77
CA HIS A 39 38.70 -2.09 4.17
C HIS A 39 38.22 -3.31 4.96
N ASN A 40 39.04 -3.73 5.92
CA ASN A 40 38.71 -4.83 6.82
C ASN A 40 38.03 -4.24 8.07
N ILE A 41 36.72 -4.45 8.19
CA ILE A 41 35.94 -4.02 9.35
C ILE A 41 35.48 -5.26 10.09
N LYS A 42 35.78 -5.31 11.40
CA LYS A 42 35.32 -6.35 12.29
C LYS A 42 33.90 -6.02 12.73
N VAL A 43 32.93 -6.72 12.18
CA VAL A 43 31.51 -6.53 12.52
C VAL A 43 30.92 -7.85 13.02
N PRO A 44 30.01 -7.82 14.01
CA PRO A 44 29.28 -9.01 14.42
C PRO A 44 28.50 -9.62 13.25
N LEU A 45 28.63 -10.94 13.04
CA LEU A 45 27.95 -11.65 11.94
C LEU A 45 26.44 -11.40 11.92
N LEU A 46 25.84 -11.35 13.11
CA LEU A 46 24.42 -11.12 13.28
C LEU A 46 23.96 -9.76 12.72
N VAL A 47 24.79 -8.72 12.80
CA VAL A 47 24.48 -7.39 12.24
C VAL A 47 24.45 -7.46 10.71
N VAL A 48 25.34 -8.24 10.11
CA VAL A 48 25.39 -8.45 8.65
C VAL A 48 24.16 -9.21 8.16
N ILE A 49 23.79 -10.29 8.86
CA ILE A 49 22.62 -11.10 8.53
C ILE A 49 21.32 -10.28 8.70
N LEU A 50 21.14 -9.61 9.85
CA LEU A 50 19.96 -8.77 10.07
C LEU A 50 19.93 -7.58 9.11
N GLY A 51 21.07 -6.96 8.82
CA GLY A 51 21.17 -5.84 7.88
C GLY A 51 20.76 -6.25 6.47
N SER A 52 21.30 -7.35 5.96
CA SER A 52 20.93 -7.88 4.64
C SER A 52 19.46 -8.29 4.57
N MET A 53 18.93 -8.94 5.60
CA MET A 53 17.53 -9.34 5.68
C MET A 53 16.60 -8.12 5.75
N ALA A 54 16.93 -7.13 6.58
CA ALA A 54 16.18 -5.87 6.70
C ALA A 54 16.22 -5.08 5.39
N PHE A 55 17.35 -5.07 4.69
CA PHE A 55 17.48 -4.45 3.38
C PHE A 55 16.57 -5.13 2.34
N GLY A 56 16.63 -6.46 2.25
CA GLY A 56 15.74 -7.24 1.37
C GLY A 56 14.25 -7.01 1.68
N PHE A 57 13.89 -7.02 2.98
CA PHE A 57 12.53 -6.72 3.43
C PHE A 57 12.11 -5.30 3.04
N SER A 58 12.98 -4.31 3.22
CA SER A 58 12.68 -2.91 2.89
C SER A 58 12.38 -2.73 1.41
N ILE A 59 13.13 -3.40 0.52
CA ILE A 59 12.87 -3.38 -0.92
C ILE A 59 11.51 -4.01 -1.25
N ALA A 60 11.23 -5.19 -0.69
CA ALA A 60 9.95 -5.87 -0.90
C ALA A 60 8.76 -5.02 -0.39
N TRP A 61 8.93 -4.39 0.78
CA TRP A 61 7.95 -3.49 1.37
C TRP A 61 7.67 -2.28 0.49
N LEU A 62 8.73 -1.62 -0.01
CA LEU A 62 8.62 -0.49 -0.93
C LEU A 62 7.92 -0.87 -2.23
N SER A 63 8.19 -2.06 -2.77
CA SER A 63 7.49 -2.59 -3.95
C SER A 63 5.98 -2.72 -3.72
N GLY A 64 5.58 -3.30 -2.58
CA GLY A 64 4.18 -3.41 -2.19
C GLY A 64 3.51 -2.05 -2.03
N TRP A 65 4.20 -1.09 -1.41
CA TRP A 65 3.72 0.29 -1.29
C TRP A 65 3.51 0.93 -2.66
N MET A 66 4.47 0.80 -3.57
CA MET A 66 4.42 1.41 -4.89
C MET A 66 3.28 0.83 -5.75
N LEU A 67 2.98 -0.46 -5.60
CA LEU A 67 1.83 -1.10 -6.24
C LEU A 67 0.51 -0.49 -5.76
N GLN A 68 0.37 -0.25 -4.45
CA GLN A 68 -0.84 0.37 -3.90
C GLN A 68 -1.05 1.81 -4.42
N ILE A 69 0.02 2.59 -4.56
CA ILE A 69 -0.06 3.94 -5.16
C ILE A 69 -0.56 3.85 -6.59
N ARG A 70 0.00 2.93 -7.41
CA ARG A 70 -0.43 2.74 -8.81
C ARG A 70 -1.89 2.31 -8.91
N LEU A 71 -2.34 1.41 -8.05
CA LEU A 71 -3.73 0.97 -8.01
C LEU A 71 -4.69 2.13 -7.67
N LYS A 72 -4.36 2.94 -6.66
CA LYS A 72 -5.16 4.14 -6.32
C LYS A 72 -5.23 5.13 -7.48
N ALA A 73 -4.11 5.36 -8.16
CA ALA A 73 -4.07 6.22 -9.34
C ALA A 73 -4.91 5.66 -10.50
N LEU A 74 -4.91 4.35 -10.71
CA LEU A 74 -5.74 3.66 -11.71
C LEU A 74 -7.23 3.82 -11.41
N ILE A 75 -7.65 3.60 -10.16
CA ILE A 75 -9.05 3.76 -9.73
C ILE A 75 -9.51 5.18 -10.02
N HIS A 76 -8.73 6.18 -9.63
CA HIS A 76 -9.10 7.59 -9.83
C HIS A 76 -9.22 7.97 -11.32
N ARG A 77 -8.39 7.38 -12.19
CA ARG A 77 -8.51 7.56 -13.64
C ARG A 77 -9.77 6.89 -14.19
N LYS A 78 -10.10 5.70 -13.71
CA LYS A 78 -11.29 4.95 -14.14
C LYS A 78 -12.58 5.64 -13.70
N ASP A 79 -12.62 6.21 -12.50
CA ASP A 79 -13.76 6.98 -12.00
C ASP A 79 -14.05 8.19 -12.89
N LYS A 80 -13.00 8.96 -13.26
CA LYS A 80 -13.14 10.08 -14.21
C LYS A 80 -13.65 9.65 -15.58
N THR A 81 -13.20 8.49 -16.07
CA THR A 81 -13.69 7.95 -17.35
C THR A 81 -15.17 7.57 -17.25
N ILE A 82 -15.61 6.96 -16.15
CA ILE A 82 -17.02 6.61 -15.93
C ILE A 82 -17.88 7.88 -15.91
N GLU A 83 -17.44 8.90 -15.20
CA GLU A 83 -18.16 10.18 -15.09
C GLU A 83 -18.28 10.88 -16.45
N GLU A 84 -17.21 10.89 -17.26
CA GLU A 84 -17.23 11.44 -18.62
C GLU A 84 -18.17 10.66 -19.56
N LEU A 85 -18.12 9.32 -19.52
CA LEU A 85 -19.03 8.48 -20.31
C LEU A 85 -20.49 8.65 -19.88
N GLN A 86 -20.77 8.80 -18.59
CA GLN A 86 -22.12 9.09 -18.08
C GLN A 86 -22.60 10.47 -18.52
N SER A 87 -21.72 11.48 -18.50
CA SER A 87 -22.04 12.83 -18.98
C SER A 87 -22.43 12.81 -20.47
N LYS A 88 -21.65 12.12 -21.30
CA LYS A 88 -21.96 11.97 -22.73
C LYS A 88 -23.28 11.23 -22.95
N LEU A 89 -23.55 10.17 -22.20
CA LEU A 89 -24.84 9.46 -22.26
C LEU A 89 -26.03 10.36 -21.90
N ASN A 90 -25.87 11.28 -20.95
CA ASN A 90 -26.91 12.25 -20.59
C ASN A 90 -27.06 13.37 -21.63
N GLU A 91 -25.98 13.77 -22.30
CA GLU A 91 -26.00 14.75 -23.38
C GLU A 91 -26.70 14.21 -24.64
N TYR A 92 -26.50 12.93 -24.95
CA TYR A 92 -27.17 12.24 -26.06
C TYR A 92 -28.56 11.68 -25.70
N LYS A 93 -29.00 11.77 -24.44
CA LYS A 93 -30.39 11.44 -24.08
C LYS A 93 -31.31 12.53 -24.63
N PRO A 94 -32.22 12.23 -25.57
CA PRO A 94 -33.16 13.21 -26.05
C PRO A 94 -34.02 13.70 -24.88
N LYS A 95 -34.11 15.03 -24.73
CA LYS A 95 -35.00 15.68 -23.78
C LYS A 95 -36.42 15.12 -23.98
N PRO A 96 -37.13 14.66 -22.93
CA PRO A 96 -38.50 14.20 -23.09
C PRO A 96 -39.31 15.34 -23.70
N PRO A 97 -40.17 15.07 -24.70
CA PRO A 97 -40.93 16.12 -25.37
C PRO A 97 -41.71 16.96 -24.33
N PRO A 98 -41.69 18.30 -24.44
CA PRO A 98 -42.40 19.18 -23.54
C PRO A 98 -43.90 19.02 -23.78
N GLY A 99 -44.53 18.10 -23.05
CA GLY A 99 -45.95 17.80 -23.26
C GLY A 99 -46.49 16.60 -22.49
N LYS A 100 -45.78 16.10 -21.48
CA LYS A 100 -46.36 15.20 -20.48
C LYS A 100 -46.05 15.75 -19.10
N THR A 101 -46.58 16.94 -18.84
CA THR A 101 -47.16 17.23 -17.52
C THR A 101 -48.01 16.01 -17.19
N LEU A 102 -47.65 15.32 -16.11
CA LEU A 102 -48.51 14.31 -15.54
C LEU A 102 -49.81 15.03 -15.18
N GLU A 103 -50.80 14.94 -16.06
CA GLU A 103 -52.20 15.18 -15.76
C GLU A 103 -52.56 14.19 -14.65
N ALA A 104 -52.29 14.59 -13.42
CA ALA A 104 -52.95 14.06 -12.24
C ALA A 104 -54.41 14.51 -12.33
N GLY A 105 -55.19 13.81 -13.16
CA GLY A 105 -56.53 14.27 -13.54
C GLY A 105 -57.53 13.16 -13.79
N ASP A 106 -57.19 12.11 -14.55
CA ASP A 106 -58.17 11.10 -14.95
C ASP A 106 -57.73 9.69 -14.52
N PHE A 107 -58.04 9.37 -13.27
CA PHE A 107 -58.17 7.98 -12.84
C PHE A 107 -59.45 7.41 -13.49
N PRO A 108 -59.39 6.29 -14.24
CA PRO A 108 -60.60 5.57 -14.58
C PRO A 108 -61.22 5.07 -13.27
N LYS A 109 -62.45 5.50 -12.99
CA LYS A 109 -63.25 4.85 -11.95
C LYS A 109 -63.58 3.45 -12.44
N ASP A 110 -63.08 2.45 -11.72
CA ASP A 110 -63.40 1.05 -11.92
C ASP A 110 -64.92 0.85 -11.71
N PRO A 111 -65.65 0.20 -12.63
CA PRO A 111 -67.05 -0.13 -12.41
C PRO A 111 -67.13 -1.45 -11.65
N THR A 112 -67.17 -1.42 -10.31
CA THR A 112 -67.86 -2.43 -9.51
C THR A 112 -68.19 -1.95 -8.11
#